data_AF-A0A8S4S6B2-F1
#
_entry.id   AF-A0A8S4S6B2-F1
#
_cell.length_a   1.000
_cell.length_b   1.000
_cell.length_c   1.000
_cell.angle_alpha   90.00
_cell.angle_beta   90.00
_cell.angle_gamma   90.00
#
_symmetry.space_group_name_H-M   'P 1'
#
loop_
_entity.id
_entity.type
_entity.pdbx_description
1 polymer ?
#
loop_
_entity_poly.entity_id
_entity_poly.type
_entity_poly.pdbx_seq_one_letter_code
_entity_poly.pdbx_strand_id
1 'polypeptide(L)'
;MTLIPWRLGRSLLWDGTCVDTLAASHIQATSSMVDAAATSAEQAKRPDENLDSSFIFVPFGVETLGPWGPEARALFKELSKRVIESTGAPGAGSYLVWPSKGAMLPAS
;
A
#
# COMPACT_ATOMS: atom_id res chain seq x y z
N MET A 1 8.94 -9.36 -4.99
CA MET A 1 8.73 -10.69 -4.38
C MET A 1 9.51 -10.76 -3.06
N THR A 2 9.02 -11.44 -2.03
CA THR A 2 9.80 -11.72 -0.80
C THR A 2 10.72 -12.93 -0.96
N LEU A 3 11.87 -12.91 -0.29
CA LEU A 3 12.84 -14.02 -0.28
C LEU A 3 12.40 -15.18 0.63
N ILE A 4 11.61 -14.89 1.66
CA ILE A 4 11.00 -15.87 2.56
C ILE A 4 9.47 -15.88 2.36
N PRO A 5 8.78 -17.00 2.66
CA PRO A 5 7.33 -17.07 2.66
C PRO A 5 6.71 -16.00 3.55
N TRP A 6 5.71 -15.30 3.02
CA TRP A 6 5.02 -14.21 3.70
C TRP A 6 3.91 -14.71 4.64
N ARG A 7 3.12 -15.69 4.18
CA ARG A 7 2.00 -16.27 4.93
C ARG A 7 1.62 -17.62 4.32
N LEU A 8 1.41 -18.65 5.14
CA LEU A 8 0.99 -20.00 4.72
C LEU A 8 1.86 -20.61 3.60
N GLY A 9 3.18 -20.49 3.69
CA GLY A 9 4.12 -21.00 2.68
C GLY A 9 4.19 -20.21 1.38
N ARG A 10 3.30 -19.23 1.16
CA ARG A 10 3.24 -18.40 -0.05
C ARG A 10 4.11 -17.16 0.08
N SER A 11 4.82 -16.80 -0.99
CA SER A 11 5.64 -15.57 -1.06
C SER A 11 4.79 -14.35 -1.39
N LEU A 12 5.15 -13.17 -0.88
CA LEU A 12 4.47 -11.92 -1.25
C LEU A 12 5.05 -11.40 -2.56
N LEU A 13 4.19 -11.22 -3.56
CA LEU A 13 4.46 -10.43 -4.75
C LEU A 13 3.69 -9.11 -4.60
N TRP A 14 4.39 -7.98 -4.67
CA TRP A 14 3.77 -6.67 -4.58
C TRP A 14 4.24 -5.82 -5.74
N ASP A 15 3.33 -5.03 -6.31
CA ASP A 15 3.58 -4.19 -7.48
C ASP A 15 3.22 -2.73 -7.15
N GLY A 16 4.25 -1.90 -7.05
CA GLY A 16 4.15 -0.49 -6.65
C GLY A 16 3.78 0.42 -7.81
N THR A 17 2.77 1.26 -7.60
CA THR A 17 2.28 2.23 -8.59
C THR A 17 2.12 3.58 -7.94
N CYS A 18 2.86 4.58 -8.43
CA CYS A 18 2.59 5.97 -8.12
C CYS A 18 1.79 6.58 -9.28
N VAL A 19 0.58 7.06 -9.00
CA VAL A 19 -0.29 7.72 -9.99
C VAL A 19 -0.40 9.21 -9.72
N ASP A 20 -0.50 10.00 -10.78
CA ASP A 20 -0.59 11.46 -10.67
C ASP A 20 -2.00 11.89 -10.23
N THR A 21 -2.11 12.41 -9.00
CA THR A 21 -3.35 12.96 -8.44
C THR A 21 -3.98 14.03 -9.33
N LEU A 22 -3.16 14.81 -10.05
CA LEU A 22 -3.57 15.98 -10.82
C LEU A 22 -3.71 15.72 -12.32
N ALA A 23 -3.49 14.47 -12.77
CA ALA A 23 -3.73 14.10 -14.16
C ALA A 23 -5.19 14.40 -14.56
N ALA A 24 -5.40 14.90 -15.78
CA ALA A 24 -6.73 15.28 -16.26
C ALA A 24 -7.74 14.12 -16.25
N SER A 25 -7.27 12.87 -16.37
CA SER A 25 -8.05 11.63 -16.25
C SER A 25 -8.43 11.25 -14.82
N HIS A 26 -7.82 11.87 -13.80
CA HIS A 26 -8.00 11.55 -12.38
C HIS A 26 -8.63 12.70 -11.59
N ILE A 27 -8.43 13.95 -12.02
CA ILE A 27 -8.82 15.16 -11.27
C ILE A 27 -10.31 15.23 -10.87
N GLN A 28 -11.23 14.68 -11.69
CA GLN A 28 -12.65 14.60 -11.35
C GLN A 28 -12.91 13.67 -10.15
N ALA A 29 -12.16 12.58 -10.03
CA ALA A 29 -12.29 11.62 -8.94
C ALA A 29 -11.52 12.08 -7.69
N THR A 30 -10.26 12.52 -7.86
CA THR A 30 -9.37 12.92 -6.74
C THR A 30 -9.80 14.22 -6.08
N SER A 31 -10.49 15.13 -6.79
CA SER A 31 -11.13 16.31 -6.18
C SER A 31 -12.29 15.96 -5.23
N SER A 32 -12.88 14.76 -5.37
CA SER A 32 -14.05 14.32 -4.61
C SER A 32 -13.75 13.24 -3.56
N MET A 33 -12.70 12.43 -3.76
CA MET A 33 -12.41 11.25 -2.93
C MET A 33 -10.91 10.94 -2.83
N VAL A 34 -10.51 10.60 -1.60
CA VAL A 34 -9.19 10.10 -1.14
C VAL A 34 -7.97 10.52 -1.98
N ASP A 35 -7.12 9.65 -2.53
CA ASP A 35 -7.09 8.17 -2.68
C ASP A 35 -7.96 7.51 -3.76
N ALA A 36 -8.73 8.27 -4.53
CA ALA A 36 -9.49 7.75 -5.67
C ALA A 36 -8.59 7.24 -6.81
N ALA A 37 -7.50 7.94 -7.15
CA ALA A 37 -6.61 7.48 -8.22
C ALA A 37 -5.76 6.29 -7.74
N ALA A 38 -5.28 6.34 -6.49
CA ALA A 38 -4.55 5.22 -5.87
C ALA A 38 -5.39 3.94 -5.85
N THR A 39 -6.66 4.05 -5.44
CA THR A 39 -7.62 2.92 -5.45
C THR A 39 -7.89 2.40 -6.86
N SER A 40 -8.04 3.30 -7.85
CA SER A 40 -8.24 2.91 -9.25
C SER A 40 -7.04 2.13 -9.80
N ALA A 41 -5.81 2.55 -9.48
CA ALA A 41 -4.59 1.84 -9.83
C ALA A 41 -4.53 0.42 -9.22
N GLU A 42 -4.98 0.26 -7.97
CA GLU A 42 -5.07 -1.04 -7.32
C GLU A 42 -6.12 -1.96 -7.98
N GLN A 43 -7.27 -1.41 -8.40
CA GLN A 43 -8.27 -2.19 -9.14
C GLN A 43 -7.75 -2.62 -10.51
N ALA A 44 -7.07 -1.73 -11.23
CA ALA A 44 -6.49 -2.00 -12.55
C ALA A 44 -5.35 -3.03 -12.52
N LYS A 45 -4.70 -3.22 -11.36
CA LYS A 45 -3.64 -4.20 -11.14
C LYS A 45 -4.10 -5.45 -10.37
N ARG A 46 -5.41 -5.73 -10.29
CA ARG A 46 -5.87 -7.03 -9.76
C ARG A 46 -5.23 -8.17 -10.59
N PRO A 47 -4.71 -9.22 -9.95
CA PRO A 47 -4.01 -10.28 -10.66
C PRO A 47 -5.00 -11.09 -11.52
N ASP A 48 -4.57 -11.45 -12.72
CA ASP A 48 -5.28 -12.41 -13.57
C ASP A 48 -5.38 -13.78 -12.86
N GLU A 49 -6.39 -14.57 -13.24
CA GLU A 49 -6.61 -15.93 -12.71
C GLU A 49 -5.42 -16.89 -12.96
N ASN A 50 -4.51 -16.53 -13.87
CA ASN A 50 -3.32 -17.30 -14.22
C ASN A 50 -2.13 -17.11 -13.25
N LEU A 51 -2.24 -16.25 -12.23
CA LEU A 51 -1.15 -16.09 -11.26
C LEU A 51 -0.96 -17.37 -10.44
N ASP A 52 0.28 -17.85 -10.34
CA ASP A 52 0.61 -19.01 -9.52
C ASP A 52 0.19 -18.83 -8.06
N SER A 53 -0.59 -19.80 -7.58
CA SER A 53 -1.07 -19.95 -6.21
C SER A 53 0.02 -19.83 -5.13
N SER A 54 1.29 -20.10 -5.46
CA SER A 54 2.45 -19.91 -4.58
C SER A 54 2.68 -18.46 -4.17
N PHE A 55 2.08 -17.49 -4.87
CA PHE A 55 2.18 -16.06 -4.55
C PHE A 55 0.91 -15.52 -3.90
N ILE A 56 1.09 -14.65 -2.91
CA ILE A 56 0.10 -13.67 -2.47
C ILE A 56 0.42 -12.39 -3.23
N PHE A 57 -0.44 -11.98 -4.16
CA PHE A 57 -0.28 -10.71 -4.87
C PHE A 57 -1.00 -9.58 -4.15
N VAL A 58 -0.33 -8.42 -4.06
CA VAL A 58 -0.91 -7.18 -3.54
C VAL A 58 -0.54 -6.02 -4.49
N PRO A 59 -1.51 -5.38 -5.17
CA PRO A 59 -1.23 -4.14 -5.87
C PRO A 59 -1.04 -3.04 -4.82
N PHE A 60 0.01 -2.23 -4.96
CA PHE A 60 0.31 -1.13 -4.04
C PHE A 60 0.09 0.19 -4.79
N GLY A 61 -1.04 0.85 -4.57
CA GLY A 61 -1.38 2.13 -5.18
C GLY A 61 -1.08 3.29 -4.26
N VAL A 62 -0.34 4.29 -4.75
CA VAL A 62 -0.14 5.57 -4.09
C VAL A 62 -0.29 6.71 -5.06
N GLU A 63 -0.67 7.86 -4.56
CA GLU A 63 -0.85 9.10 -5.32
C GLU A 63 0.35 10.04 -5.14
N THR A 64 0.67 10.85 -6.15
CA THR A 64 1.79 11.81 -6.13
C THR A 64 1.65 12.86 -5.01
N LEU A 65 0.44 13.23 -4.62
CA LEU A 65 0.19 14.12 -3.47
C LEU A 65 0.11 13.38 -2.12
N GLY A 66 0.39 12.08 -2.09
CA GLY A 66 0.55 11.29 -0.87
C GLY A 66 -0.57 10.33 -0.47
N PRO A 67 -1.84 10.39 -0.93
CA PRO A 67 -2.84 9.38 -0.59
C PRO A 67 -2.45 7.94 -0.97
N TRP A 68 -2.77 6.96 -0.12
CA TRP A 68 -2.48 5.54 -0.38
C TRP A 68 -3.79 4.77 -0.53
N GLY A 69 -3.85 3.87 -1.52
CA GLY A 69 -5.00 2.99 -1.74
C GLY A 69 -5.20 1.98 -0.59
N PRO A 70 -6.39 1.33 -0.53
CA PRO A 70 -6.72 0.39 0.53
C PRO A 70 -5.75 -0.80 0.64
N GLU A 71 -5.26 -1.37 -0.47
CA GLU A 71 -4.35 -2.52 -0.46
C GLU A 71 -2.95 -2.09 0.01
N ALA A 72 -2.46 -0.93 -0.45
CA ALA A 72 -1.22 -0.31 0.04
C ALA A 72 -1.25 -0.09 1.56
N ARG A 73 -2.35 0.50 2.07
CA ARG A 73 -2.57 0.73 3.51
C ARG A 73 -2.64 -0.58 4.29
N ALA A 74 -3.29 -1.62 3.76
CA ALA A 74 -3.40 -2.92 4.41
C ALA A 74 -2.04 -3.64 4.52
N LEU A 75 -1.26 -3.68 3.43
CA LEU A 75 0.06 -4.29 3.39
C LEU A 75 1.03 -3.63 4.38
N PHE A 76 1.08 -2.30 4.38
CA PHE A 76 2.01 -1.57 5.24
C PHE A 76 1.60 -1.61 6.72
N LYS A 77 0.31 -1.72 7.05
CA LYS A 77 -0.15 -2.01 8.42
C LYS A 77 0.30 -3.39 8.90
N GLU A 78 0.26 -4.42 8.05
CA GLU A 78 0.78 -5.76 8.36
C GLU A 78 2.32 -5.74 8.51
N LEU A 79 3.04 -5.01 7.65
CA LEU A 79 4.49 -4.80 7.79
C LEU A 79 4.85 -4.09 9.10
N SER A 80 4.16 -2.99 9.43
CA SER A 80 4.30 -2.23 10.68
C SER A 80 4.17 -3.14 11.91
N LYS A 81 3.12 -3.96 11.95
CA LYS A 81 2.91 -4.97 13.00
C LYS A 81 4.08 -5.95 13.10
N ARG A 82 4.50 -6.56 11.98
CA ARG A 82 5.60 -7.55 11.95
C ARG A 82 6.94 -6.96 12.37
N VAL A 83 7.21 -5.71 12.02
CA VAL A 83 8.44 -4.99 12.46
C VAL A 83 8.42 -4.77 13.97
N ILE A 84 7.28 -4.37 14.55
CA ILE A 84 7.14 -4.24 16.01
C ILE A 84 7.32 -5.61 16.70
N GLU A 85 6.67 -6.67 16.18
CA GLU A 85 6.77 -8.03 16.74
C GLU A 85 8.20 -8.61 16.66
N SER A 86 8.94 -8.36 15.57
CA SER A 86 10.30 -8.88 15.38
C SER A 86 11.38 -8.09 16.12
N THR A 87 11.16 -6.80 16.40
CA THR A 87 12.13 -5.94 17.10
C THR A 87 11.84 -5.76 18.58
N GLY A 88 10.60 -6.01 19.02
CA GLY A 88 10.13 -5.66 20.37
C GLY A 88 10.01 -4.16 20.62
N ALA A 89 10.24 -3.31 19.61
CA ALA A 89 10.28 -1.85 19.75
C ALA A 89 8.95 -1.21 19.28
N PRO A 90 8.10 -0.66 20.18
CA PRO A 90 6.78 -0.15 19.81
C PRO A 90 6.80 0.96 18.75
N GLY A 91 7.86 1.77 18.71
CA GLY A 91 8.01 2.85 17.73
C GLY A 91 8.44 2.41 16.33
N ALA A 92 8.97 1.19 16.15
CA ALA A 92 9.61 0.78 14.89
C ALA A 92 8.63 0.69 13.71
N GLY A 93 7.35 0.41 13.97
CA GLY A 93 6.31 0.37 12.94
C GLY A 93 5.74 1.74 12.54
N SER A 94 6.10 2.83 13.21
CA SER A 94 5.48 4.16 13.01
C SER A 94 5.71 4.74 11.60
N TYR A 95 6.88 4.49 11.01
CA TYR A 95 7.25 4.94 9.66
C TYR A 95 6.56 4.15 8.53
N LEU A 96 5.79 3.12 8.87
CA LEU A 96 5.13 2.20 7.93
C LEU A 96 3.60 2.36 7.94
N VAL A 97 3.09 3.53 8.34
CA VAL A 97 1.65 3.79 8.38
C VAL A 97 1.34 5.10 7.65
N TRP A 98 0.46 5.02 6.65
CA TRP A 98 -0.08 6.23 6.02
C TRP A 98 -1.01 6.97 6.99
N PRO A 99 -0.80 8.27 7.22
CA PRO A 99 -1.56 9.02 8.22
C PRO A 99 -2.97 9.37 7.71
N SER A 100 -3.98 8.62 8.17
CA SER A 100 -5.38 9.01 8.00
C SER A 100 -5.68 10.30 8.78
N LYS A 101 -5.67 11.45 8.09
CA LYS A 101 -6.02 12.81 8.56
C LYS A 101 -5.74 13.08 10.04
N GLY A 102 -4.51 13.47 10.37
CA GLY A 102 -4.17 14.03 11.69
C GLY A 102 -2.72 13.83 12.12
N ALA A 103 -2.10 12.73 11.68
CA ALA A 103 -0.69 12.43 11.97
C ALA A 103 0.24 13.01 10.89
N MET A 104 0.34 14.33 10.83
CA MET A 104 1.49 14.96 10.17
C MET A 104 2.73 14.58 11.01
N LEU A 105 3.71 13.91 10.41
CA LEU A 105 4.95 13.57 11.12
C LEU A 105 5.57 14.86 11.67
N PRO A 106 6.09 14.86 12.92
CA PRO A 106 6.74 16.05 13.45
C PRO A 106 7.89 16.44 12.53
N ALA A 107 7.90 17.71 12.10
CA ALA A 107 9.01 18.23 11.32
C ALA A 107 10.30 18.14 12.16
N SER A 108 11.35 17.62 11.52
CA SER A 108 12.71 17.52 12.05
C SER A 108 13.39 18.87 12.17
#